data_AF-A0A0E0GWW4-F1
#
_entry.id   AF-A0A0E0GWW4-F1
#
_cell.length_a   1.000
_cell.length_b   1.000
_cell.length_c   1.000
_cell.angle_alpha   90.00
_cell.angle_beta   90.00
_cell.angle_gamma   90.00
#
_symmetry.space_group_name_H-M   'P 1'
#
loop_
_entity.id
_entity.type
_entity.pdbx_description
1 polymer ?
#
loop_
_entity_poly.entity_id
_entity_poly.type
_entity_poly.pdbx_seq_one_letter_code
_entity_poly.pdbx_strand_id
1 'polypeptide(L)'
;MDNTPRFSGGGDDCELMQQKQEWAKTQDMLKSKLILEDDFGWNLPSMGSNSDQSNANNKGNLKYIGGVDISFSKEDPSTACAALVVLDAGTLEVVHEEFDVVRLQVPYIPGFLAFREAPILLGLLEKMKTNNQHFYPQVLV
;
A
#
# COMPACT_ATOMS: atom_id res chain seq x y z
N MET A 1 -3.41 42.08 38.83
CA MET A 1 -3.75 41.85 37.41
C MET A 1 -3.19 40.50 37.06
N ASP A 2 -3.99 39.45 37.26
CA ASP A 2 -3.65 38.08 36.90
C ASP A 2 -4.05 37.90 35.43
N ASN A 3 -3.07 37.59 34.59
CA ASN A 3 -3.24 37.49 33.14
C ASN A 3 -2.75 36.09 32.71
N THR A 4 -3.50 35.07 33.10
CA THR A 4 -3.32 33.70 32.63
C THR A 4 -4.04 33.56 31.28
N PRO A 5 -3.37 33.07 30.22
CA PRO A 5 -4.05 32.83 28.95
C PRO A 5 -4.97 31.61 29.09
N ARG A 6 -6.26 31.80 28.84
CA ARG A 6 -7.23 30.72 28.69
C ARG A 6 -6.90 29.94 27.42
N PHE A 7 -6.37 28.73 27.56
CA PHE A 7 -6.32 27.76 26.48
C PHE A 7 -7.74 27.40 26.04
N SER A 8 -8.05 27.67 24.77
CA SER A 8 -9.30 27.29 24.12
C SER A 8 -9.12 25.91 23.46
N GLY A 9 -9.10 24.85 24.27
CA GLY A 9 -8.85 23.47 23.82
C GLY A 9 -10.09 22.69 23.37
N GLY A 10 -11.07 23.34 22.73
CA GLY A 10 -12.35 22.69 22.37
C GLY A 10 -12.55 22.37 20.88
N GLY A 11 -11.80 23.02 19.98
CA GLY A 11 -11.98 22.89 18.53
C GLY A 11 -11.33 21.64 17.94
N ASP A 12 -10.05 21.42 18.25
CA ASP A 12 -9.22 20.37 17.66
C ASP A 12 -9.69 18.95 18.02
N ASP A 13 -10.24 18.77 19.23
CA ASP A 13 -10.74 17.46 19.68
C ASP A 13 -12.01 17.04 18.95
N CYS A 14 -12.91 17.98 18.65
CA CYS A 14 -14.15 17.70 17.94
C CYS A 14 -13.86 17.33 16.48
N GLU A 15 -12.92 18.04 15.84
CA GLU A 15 -12.51 17.75 14.46
C GLU A 15 -11.83 16.38 14.35
N LEU A 16 -10.92 16.06 15.29
CA LEU A 16 -10.27 14.75 15.35
C LEU A 16 -11.28 13.61 15.57
N MET A 17 -12.29 13.82 16.42
CA MET A 17 -13.37 12.85 16.64
C MET A 17 -14.20 12.63 15.37
N GLN A 18 -14.53 13.70 14.66
CA GLN A 18 -15.27 13.62 13.41
C GLN A 18 -14.47 12.87 12.34
N GLN A 19 -13.16 13.16 12.22
CA GLN A 19 -12.27 12.49 11.29
C GLN A 19 -12.17 10.99 11.56
N LYS A 20 -12.03 10.59 12.84
CA LYS A 20 -12.03 9.18 13.26
C LYS A 20 -13.31 8.46 12.86
N GLN A 21 -14.46 9.11 13.06
CA GLN A 21 -15.75 8.53 12.71
C GLN A 21 -15.90 8.33 11.19
N GLU A 22 -15.44 9.29 10.39
CA GLU A 22 -15.43 9.19 8.93
C GLU A 22 -14.53 8.05 8.45
N TRP A 23 -13.31 7.97 8.98
CA TRP A 23 -12.36 6.92 8.61
C TRP A 23 -12.82 5.53 9.02
N ALA A 24 -13.47 5.39 10.18
CA ALA A 24 -14.07 4.13 10.60
C ALA A 24 -15.14 3.65 9.61
N LYS A 25 -16.03 4.55 9.17
CA LYS A 25 -17.04 4.24 8.14
C LYS A 25 -16.39 3.80 6.83
N THR A 26 -15.31 4.48 6.43
CA THR A 26 -14.56 4.12 5.21
C THR A 26 -13.90 2.75 5.34
N GLN A 27 -13.31 2.42 6.49
CA GLN A 27 -12.75 1.09 6.76
C GLN A 27 -13.84 0.00 6.69
N ASP A 28 -14.99 0.20 7.33
CA ASP A 28 -16.10 -0.75 7.29
C ASP A 28 -16.63 -0.96 5.86
N MET A 29 -16.77 0.14 5.12
CA MET A 29 -17.16 0.10 3.71
C MET A 29 -16.14 -0.69 2.87
N LEU A 30 -14.84 -0.41 2.99
CA LEU A 30 -13.81 -1.10 2.20
C LEU A 30 -13.67 -2.56 2.61
N LYS A 31 -13.82 -2.87 3.90
CA LYS A 31 -13.82 -4.23 4.42
C LYS A 31 -14.91 -5.09 3.78
N SER A 32 -16.09 -4.53 3.51
CA SER A 32 -17.17 -5.25 2.81
C SER A 32 -16.82 -5.66 1.38
N LYS A 33 -15.80 -5.04 0.78
CA LYS A 33 -15.31 -5.33 -0.59
C LYS A 33 -14.11 -6.28 -0.60
N LEU A 34 -13.67 -6.75 0.55
CA LEU A 34 -12.52 -7.65 0.66
C LEU A 34 -12.90 -9.04 0.13
N ILE A 35 -12.10 -9.54 -0.82
CA ILE A 35 -12.20 -10.90 -1.34
C ILE A 35 -11.22 -11.77 -0.53
N LEU A 36 -11.71 -12.87 0.03
CA LEU A 36 -10.94 -13.75 0.92
C LEU A 36 -10.55 -15.09 0.26
N GLU A 37 -11.04 -15.34 -0.94
CA GLU A 37 -10.76 -16.54 -1.72
C GLU A 37 -9.83 -16.19 -2.87
N ASP A 38 -8.92 -17.10 -3.20
CA ASP A 38 -8.01 -16.92 -4.32
C ASP A 38 -8.77 -16.97 -5.66
N ASP A 39 -8.83 -15.84 -6.37
CA ASP A 39 -9.39 -15.71 -7.71
C ASP A 39 -8.31 -15.35 -8.75
N PHE A 40 -7.18 -16.05 -8.69
CA PHE A 40 -6.04 -15.78 -9.56
C PHE A 40 -6.08 -16.60 -10.86
N GLY A 41 -5.86 -15.91 -11.98
CA GLY A 41 -5.75 -16.49 -13.31
C GLY A 41 -4.38 -17.09 -13.64
N TRP A 42 -3.48 -17.17 -12.67
CA TRP A 42 -2.11 -17.65 -12.83
C TRP A 42 -1.77 -18.76 -11.85
N ASN A 43 -0.76 -19.56 -12.20
CA ASN A 43 -0.20 -20.62 -11.36
C ASN A 43 1.10 -20.15 -10.71
N LEU A 44 1.43 -20.68 -9.53
CA LEU A 44 2.75 -20.46 -8.94
C LEU A 44 3.84 -21.11 -9.82
N PRO A 45 5.05 -20.53 -9.90
CA PRO A 45 6.15 -21.18 -10.60
C PRO A 45 6.43 -22.51 -9.92
N SER A 46 6.27 -23.62 -10.65
CA SER A 46 6.56 -24.95 -10.10
C SER A 46 8.05 -25.04 -9.80
N MET A 47 8.41 -24.95 -8.53
CA MET A 47 9.79 -25.05 -8.06
C MET A 47 10.21 -26.53 -8.10
N GLY A 48 10.53 -27.02 -9.31
CA GLY A 48 11.01 -28.37 -9.55
C GLY A 48 9.92 -29.46 -9.55
N SER A 49 9.34 -29.74 -10.71
CA SER A 49 8.90 -31.10 -11.06
C SER A 49 8.75 -31.22 -12.58
N ASN A 50 9.62 -32.02 -13.19
CA ASN A 50 9.34 -32.65 -14.47
C ASN A 50 8.21 -33.65 -14.25
N SER A 51 6.97 -33.19 -14.37
CA SER A 51 5.85 -34.09 -14.56
C SER A 51 4.96 -33.48 -15.62
N ASP A 52 4.95 -34.13 -16.77
CA ASP A 52 3.94 -33.98 -17.80
C ASP A 52 2.56 -33.88 -17.16
N GLN A 53 2.02 -32.66 -17.12
CA GLN A 53 0.62 -32.42 -16.86
C GLN A 53 0.02 -31.86 -18.14
N SER A 54 -0.14 -32.78 -19.09
CA SER A 54 -1.16 -32.62 -20.10
C SER A 54 -2.50 -32.55 -19.38
N ASN A 55 -3.14 -31.38 -19.47
CA ASN A 55 -4.52 -31.07 -19.09
C ASN A 55 -4.74 -30.40 -17.71
N ALA A 56 -4.60 -29.06 -17.65
CA ALA A 56 -5.38 -28.19 -16.76
C ALA A 56 -5.20 -26.70 -17.12
N ASN A 57 -6.16 -26.14 -17.87
CA ASN A 57 -6.44 -24.70 -18.06
C ASN A 57 -5.28 -23.78 -18.52
N ASN A 58 -5.54 -22.94 -19.53
CA ASN A 58 -4.58 -22.00 -20.13
C ASN A 58 -4.22 -20.80 -19.20
N LYS A 59 -3.87 -21.06 -17.94
CA LYS A 59 -3.43 -20.08 -16.93
C LYS A 59 -1.92 -19.94 -17.02
N GLY A 60 -1.44 -18.71 -17.23
CA GLY A 60 0.00 -18.41 -17.25
C GLY A 60 0.64 -18.55 -15.87
N ASN A 61 1.97 -18.51 -15.78
CA ASN A 61 2.67 -18.51 -14.49
C ASN A 61 2.73 -17.09 -13.89
N LEU A 62 2.83 -17.00 -12.57
CA LEU A 62 3.25 -15.78 -11.87
C LEU A 62 4.65 -15.37 -12.37
N LYS A 63 4.79 -14.11 -12.77
CA LYS A 63 6.03 -13.54 -13.31
C LYS A 63 6.59 -12.43 -12.44
N TYR A 64 5.75 -11.55 -11.90
CA TYR A 64 6.21 -10.38 -11.17
C TYR A 64 5.52 -10.25 -9.82
N ILE A 65 6.33 -10.13 -8.77
CA ILE A 65 5.90 -9.92 -7.38
C ILE A 65 6.37 -8.52 -6.98
N GLY A 66 5.42 -7.67 -6.55
CA GLY A 66 5.75 -6.36 -6.02
C GLY A 66 5.86 -6.39 -4.51
N GLY A 67 6.82 -5.66 -3.96
CA GLY A 67 6.91 -5.32 -2.54
C GLY A 67 6.76 -3.81 -2.38
N VAL A 68 6.00 -3.39 -1.37
CA VAL A 68 5.82 -1.97 -1.05
C VAL A 68 6.23 -1.70 0.39
N ASP A 69 6.90 -0.56 0.60
CA ASP A 69 7.21 -0.07 1.94
C ASP A 69 7.07 1.44 2.02
N ILE A 70 6.82 1.96 3.22
CA ILE A 70 6.86 3.39 3.50
C ILE A 70 7.56 3.64 4.82
N SER A 71 8.58 4.50 4.75
CA SER A 71 9.41 4.87 5.88
C SER A 71 9.29 6.37 6.16
N PHE A 72 9.03 6.72 7.42
CA PHE A 72 8.91 8.12 7.86
C PHE A 72 10.26 8.65 8.33
N SER A 73 10.57 9.92 8.01
CA SER A 73 11.80 10.56 8.45
C SER A 73 11.80 10.75 9.97
N LYS A 74 12.95 10.46 10.59
CA LYS A 74 13.18 10.71 12.03
C LYS A 74 13.39 12.20 12.33
N GLU A 75 13.85 12.96 11.34
CA GLU A 75 14.14 14.38 11.47
C GLU A 75 12.88 15.24 11.26
N ASP A 76 12.05 14.85 10.28
CA ASP A 76 10.79 15.49 9.97
C ASP A 76 9.67 14.45 9.84
N PRO A 77 8.83 14.25 10.87
CA PRO A 77 7.71 13.30 10.83
C PRO A 77 6.63 13.60 9.77
N SER A 78 6.67 14.80 9.16
CA SER A 78 5.83 15.14 8.03
C SER A 78 6.38 14.64 6.69
N THR A 79 7.61 14.16 6.64
CA THR A 79 8.24 13.62 5.44
C THR A 79 8.30 12.08 5.50
N ALA A 80 7.95 11.42 4.40
CA ALA A 80 8.08 9.98 4.23
C ALA A 80 8.65 9.64 2.85
N CYS A 81 9.30 8.49 2.77
CA CYS A 81 9.74 7.87 1.52
C CYS A 81 8.94 6.59 1.32
N ALA A 82 8.24 6.50 0.20
CA ALA A 82 7.58 5.27 -0.23
C ALA A 82 8.42 4.58 -1.31
N ALA A 83 8.44 3.25 -1.28
CA ALA A 83 9.17 2.41 -2.20
C ALA A 83 8.26 1.35 -2.79
N LEU A 84 8.43 1.09 -4.08
CA LEU A 84 7.87 -0.04 -4.82
C LEU A 84 9.02 -0.77 -5.49
N VAL A 85 9.19 -2.05 -5.16
CA VAL A 85 10.19 -2.93 -5.77
C VAL A 85 9.46 -4.07 -6.45
N VAL A 86 9.89 -4.47 -7.64
CA VAL A 86 9.33 -5.63 -8.34
C VAL A 86 10.42 -6.65 -8.60
N LEU A 87 10.12 -7.89 -8.26
CA LEU A 87 10.97 -9.04 -8.46
C LEU A 87 10.41 -9.95 -9.56
N ASP A 88 11.30 -10.58 -10.32
CA ASP A 88 10.94 -11.75 -11.13
C ASP A 88 10.63 -12.92 -10.20
N ALA A 89 9.47 -13.55 -10.37
CA ALA A 89 8.98 -14.62 -9.49
C ALA A 89 9.78 -15.93 -9.61
N GLY A 90 10.49 -16.13 -10.73
CA GLY A 90 11.32 -17.31 -10.96
C GLY A 90 12.73 -17.17 -10.40
N THR A 91 13.34 -16.00 -10.57
CA THR A 91 14.74 -15.75 -10.15
C THR A 91 14.87 -15.01 -8.82
N LEU A 92 13.81 -14.31 -8.38
CA LEU A 92 13.82 -13.36 -7.26
C LEU A 92 14.82 -12.21 -7.45
N GLU A 93 15.19 -11.92 -8.71
CA GLU A 93 15.99 -10.73 -9.02
C GLU A 93 15.10 -9.50 -9.13
N VAL A 94 15.61 -8.36 -8.68
CA VAL A 94 14.91 -7.08 -8.83
C VAL A 94 14.92 -6.66 -10.30
N VAL A 95 13.73 -6.48 -10.86
CA VAL A 95 13.53 -6.05 -12.26
C VAL A 95 13.05 -4.60 -12.35
N HIS A 96 12.53 -4.04 -11.27
CA HIS A 96 12.10 -2.65 -11.20
C HIS A 96 12.13 -2.10 -9.79
N GLU A 97 12.45 -0.81 -9.66
CA GLU A 97 12.38 -0.06 -8.41
C GLU A 97 11.84 1.34 -8.70
N GLU A 98 10.94 1.80 -7.85
CA GLU A 98 10.41 3.15 -7.90
C GLU A 98 10.24 3.72 -6.49
N PHE A 99 10.57 5.00 -6.33
CA PHE A 99 10.53 5.68 -5.04
C PHE A 99 9.84 7.03 -5.18
N ASP A 100 9.19 7.47 -4.11
CA ASP A 100 8.66 8.82 -4.00
C ASP A 100 8.81 9.36 -2.58
N VAL A 101 9.31 10.60 -2.49
CA VAL A 101 9.45 11.31 -1.21
C VAL A 101 8.32 12.31 -1.11
N VAL A 102 7.47 12.12 -0.12
CA VAL A 102 6.23 12.87 0.02
C VAL A 102 6.13 13.55 1.38
N ARG A 103 5.40 14.67 1.38
CA ARG A 103 5.11 15.41 2.59
C ARG A 103 3.66 15.21 3.02
N LEU A 104 3.47 14.48 4.11
CA LEU A 104 2.19 14.12 4.69
C LEU A 104 1.48 15.35 5.25
N GLN A 105 0.22 15.51 4.86
CA GLN A 105 -0.70 16.49 5.44
C GLN A 105 -1.65 15.87 6.46
N VAL A 106 -1.66 14.54 6.54
CA VAL A 106 -2.61 13.77 7.35
C VAL A 106 -1.96 13.39 8.70
N PRO A 107 -2.61 13.71 9.85
CA PRO A 107 -2.07 13.39 11.16
C PRO A 107 -2.05 11.89 11.43
N TYR A 108 -1.16 11.47 12.33
CA TYR A 108 -1.14 10.08 12.81
C TYR A 108 -2.28 9.83 13.80
N ILE A 109 -3.13 8.85 13.48
CA ILE A 109 -4.17 8.35 14.38
C ILE A 109 -4.00 6.82 14.52
N PRO A 110 -3.79 6.30 15.74
CA PRO A 110 -3.72 4.86 15.98
C PRO A 110 -4.95 4.13 15.44
N GLY A 111 -4.72 3.02 14.71
CA GLY A 111 -5.78 2.24 14.04
C GLY A 111 -6.12 2.69 12.61
N PHE A 112 -5.56 3.81 12.14
CA PHE A 112 -5.87 4.41 10.84
C PHE A 112 -4.64 4.72 9.99
N LEU A 113 -3.53 4.01 10.21
CA LEU A 113 -2.27 4.26 9.50
C LEU A 113 -2.43 4.17 7.97
N ALA A 114 -3.27 3.25 7.47
CA ALA A 114 -3.54 3.09 6.04
C ALA A 114 -4.01 4.38 5.33
N PHE A 115 -4.66 5.32 6.03
CA PHE A 115 -5.04 6.62 5.43
C PHE A 115 -3.84 7.54 5.16
N ARG A 116 -2.71 7.30 5.84
CA ARG A 116 -1.43 7.98 5.56
C ARG A 116 -0.68 7.29 4.44
N GLU A 117 -0.79 5.97 4.29
CA GLU A 117 0.08 5.18 3.42
C GLU A 117 -0.56 4.84 2.06
N ALA A 118 -1.81 4.37 2.06
CA ALA A 118 -2.46 3.84 0.87
C ALA A 118 -2.52 4.84 -0.30
N PRO A 119 -2.82 6.14 -0.11
CA PRO A 119 -2.80 7.10 -1.22
C PRO A 119 -1.42 7.27 -1.85
N ILE A 120 -0.35 7.20 -1.05
CA ILE A 120 1.04 7.35 -1.52
C ILE A 120 1.44 6.12 -2.32
N LEU A 121 1.18 4.92 -1.78
CA LEU A 121 1.48 3.65 -2.45
C LEU A 121 0.68 3.50 -3.75
N LEU A 122 -0.59 3.94 -3.75
CA LEU A 122 -1.40 3.96 -4.96
C LEU A 122 -0.80 4.89 -6.02
N GLY A 123 -0.31 6.07 -5.63
CA GLY A 123 0.38 6.99 -6.54
C GLY A 123 1.63 6.38 -7.19
N LEU A 124 2.43 5.62 -6.42
CA LEU A 124 3.56 4.86 -6.97
C LEU A 124 3.12 3.80 -7.98
N LEU A 125 2.07 3.02 -7.66
CA LEU A 125 1.54 2.02 -8.58
C LEU A 125 1.00 2.63 -9.87
N GLU A 126 0.31 3.77 -9.79
CA GLU A 126 -0.20 4.50 -10.96
C GLU A 126 0.94 5.05 -11.84
N LYS A 127 2.00 5.58 -11.21
CA LYS A 127 3.21 6.05 -11.89
C LYS A 127 3.92 4.90 -12.60
N MET A 128 4.10 3.77 -11.93
CA MET A 128 4.67 2.57 -12.54
C MET A 128 3.82 2.07 -13.70
N LYS A 129 2.49 2.03 -13.54
CA LYS A 129 1.56 1.60 -14.59
C LYS A 129 1.69 2.47 -15.85
N THR A 130 2.00 3.75 -15.69
CA THR A 130 2.18 4.70 -16.80
C THR A 130 3.55 4.54 -17.46
N ASN A 131 4.61 4.38 -16.67
CA ASN A 131 5.99 4.46 -17.17
C ASN A 131 6.62 3.09 -17.49
N ASN A 132 6.21 2.03 -16.77
CA ASN A 132 6.87 0.72 -16.75
C ASN A 132 5.86 -0.44 -16.69
N GLN A 133 4.75 -0.34 -17.44
CA GLN A 133 3.66 -1.31 -17.42
C GLN A 133 4.10 -2.77 -17.66
N HIS A 134 5.20 -2.98 -18.40
CA HIS A 134 5.70 -4.33 -18.71
C HIS A 134 6.08 -5.14 -17.45
N PHE A 135 6.55 -4.47 -16.40
CA PHE A 135 6.92 -5.10 -15.14
C PHE A 135 5.82 -5.01 -14.08
N TYR A 136 4.61 -4.55 -14.42
CA TYR A 136 3.58 -4.31 -13.42
C TYR A 136 3.28 -5.58 -12.60
N PRO A 137 3.35 -5.52 -11.25
CA PRO A 137 3.29 -6.71 -10.42
C PRO A 137 1.89 -7.34 -10.45
N GLN A 138 1.85 -8.67 -10.43
CA GLN A 138 0.59 -9.43 -10.40
C GLN A 138 0.04 -9.57 -8.98
N VAL A 139 0.92 -9.47 -7.99
CA VAL A 139 0.61 -9.53 -6.56
C VAL A 139 1.53 -8.56 -5.83
N LEU A 140 1.00 -7.95 -4.77
CA LEU A 140 1.76 -7.09 -3.85
C LEU A 140 1.91 -7.81 -2.52
N VAL A 141 3.09 -7.68 -1.91
CA VAL A 141 3.44 -8.19 -0.58
C VAL A 141 3.76 -7.01 0.33
#